data_AF-A0A957YHE9-F1
#
_entry.id   AF-A0A957YHE9-F1
#
_cell.length_a   1.000
_cell.length_b   1.000
_cell.length_c   1.000
_cell.angle_alpha   90.00
_cell.angle_beta   90.00
_cell.angle_gamma   90.00
#
_symmetry.space_group_name_H-M   'P 1'
#
loop_
_entity.id
_entity.type
_entity.pdbx_description
1 polymer ?
#
loop_
_entity_poly.entity_id
_entity_poly.type
_entity_poly.pdbx_seq_one_letter_code
_entity_poly.pdbx_strand_id
1 'polypeptide(L)' 'GSTRYRLDPGDSKFDNLYLAGDWTLNAFNAGNVEAATISGLLASNSMSGYPQRDKIVGWNFGRGLST' A
#
# COMPACT_ATOMS: atom_id res chain seq x y z
N GLY A 1 -15.85 -2.63 2.96
CA GLY A 1 -15.46 -2.58 1.53
C GLY A 1 -14.60 -3.78 1.19
N SER A 2 -14.63 -4.26 -0.06
CA SER A 2 -13.90 -5.46 -0.47
C SER A 2 -12.48 -5.13 -0.93
N THR A 3 -11.48 -5.91 -0.50
CA THR A 3 -10.07 -5.72 -0.88
C THR A 3 -9.84 -5.68 -2.39
N ARG A 4 -10.59 -6.50 -3.14
CA ARG A 4 -10.46 -6.60 -4.60
C ARG A 4 -10.70 -5.31 -5.39
N TYR A 5 -11.29 -4.29 -4.77
CA TYR A 5 -11.61 -3.01 -5.40
C TYR A 5 -10.78 -1.85 -4.85
N ARG A 6 -9.81 -2.12 -3.96
CA ARG A 6 -8.94 -1.07 -3.43
C ARG A 6 -7.91 -0.68 -4.49
N LEU A 7 -7.69 0.62 -4.63
CA LEU A 7 -6.74 1.16 -5.61
C LEU A 7 -5.30 0.88 -5.18
N ASP A 8 -4.44 0.51 -6.12
CA ASP A 8 -3.00 0.36 -5.85
C ASP A 8 -2.37 1.76 -5.67
N PRO A 9 -1.57 1.99 -4.60
CA PRO A 9 -0.90 3.26 -4.33
C PRO A 9 -0.07 3.84 -5.49
N GLY A 10 0.48 2.98 -6.37
CA GLY A 10 1.29 3.38 -7.52
C GLY A 10 0.56 3.35 -8.87
N ASP A 11 -0.68 2.88 -8.94
CA ASP A 11 -1.40 2.67 -10.21
C ASP A 11 -2.56 3.66 -10.39
N SER A 12 -2.28 4.94 -10.15
CA SER A 12 -3.26 6.04 -10.32
C SER A 12 -3.60 6.32 -11.79
N LYS A 13 -2.83 5.76 -12.73
CA LYS A 13 -2.82 6.07 -14.18
C LYS A 13 -2.23 7.44 -14.54
N PHE A 14 -1.57 8.12 -13.60
CA PHE A 14 -0.78 9.33 -13.86
C PHE A 14 0.64 9.17 -13.33
N ASP A 15 1.62 9.74 -14.04
CA ASP A 15 3.04 9.60 -13.73
C ASP A 15 3.46 10.25 -12.40
N ASN A 16 2.68 11.21 -11.90
CA ASN A 16 3.01 12.03 -10.74
C ASN A 16 1.89 12.12 -9.69
N LEU A 17 0.90 11.21 -9.73
CA LEU A 17 -0.14 11.09 -8.72
C LEU A 17 -0.03 9.75 -8.01
N TYR A 18 0.04 9.79 -6.68
CA TYR A 18 0.14 8.59 -5.85
C TYR A 18 -0.99 8.59 -4.83
N LEU A 19 -1.52 7.41 -4.53
CA LEU A 19 -2.71 7.26 -3.70
C LEU A 19 -2.33 6.77 -2.31
N ALA A 20 -2.80 7.47 -1.27
CA ALA A 20 -2.60 7.08 0.11
C ALA A 20 -3.93 7.06 0.89
N GLY A 21 -4.01 6.21 1.90
CA GLY A 21 -5.17 6.08 2.78
C GLY A 21 -5.51 4.64 3.14
N ASP A 22 -6.28 4.47 4.20
CA ASP A 22 -6.74 3.18 4.72
C ASP A 22 -7.68 2.42 3.77
N TRP A 23 -8.19 3.06 2.72
CA TRP A 23 -8.98 2.45 1.64
C TRP A 23 -8.20 2.13 0.35
N THR A 24 -6.89 2.37 0.34
CA THR A 24 -6.00 1.87 -0.73
C THR A 24 -5.56 0.44 -0.44
N LEU A 25 -4.96 -0.22 -1.43
CA LEU A 25 -4.42 -1.57 -1.30
C LEU A 25 -3.12 -1.54 -0.48
N ASN A 26 -3.16 -2.06 0.74
CA ASN A 26 -2.03 -1.98 1.68
C ASN A 26 -1.77 -3.27 2.47
N ALA A 27 -2.23 -4.41 1.94
CA ALA A 27 -2.14 -5.77 2.52
C ALA A 27 -2.97 -5.97 3.80
N PHE A 28 -2.86 -5.08 4.79
CA PHE A 28 -3.66 -5.10 6.01
C PHE A 28 -5.15 -4.87 5.73
N ASN A 29 -5.45 -3.92 4.84
CA ASN A 29 -6.76 -3.63 4.28
C ASN A 29 -7.91 -3.45 5.31
N ALA A 30 -7.61 -2.81 6.45
CA ALA A 30 -8.59 -2.40 7.45
C ALA A 30 -8.81 -0.88 7.44
N GLY A 31 -9.84 -0.39 8.13
CA GLY A 31 -10.09 1.05 8.33
C GLY A 31 -9.47 1.53 9.64
N ASN A 32 -8.15 1.67 9.67
CA ASN A 32 -7.39 2.11 10.84
C ASN A 32 -6.14 2.90 10.46
N VAL A 33 -5.49 3.48 11.48
CA VAL A 33 -4.28 4.30 11.30
C VAL A 33 -3.13 3.47 10.73
N GLU A 34 -2.99 2.21 11.13
CA GLU A 34 -1.93 1.33 10.63
C GLU A 34 -2.05 1.10 9.13
N ALA A 35 -3.26 0.82 8.63
CA ALA A 35 -3.51 0.69 7.20
C ALA A 35 -3.20 1.99 6.44
N ALA A 36 -3.60 3.15 7.00
CA ALA A 36 -3.28 4.45 6.42
C ALA A 36 -1.76 4.70 6.36
N THR A 37 -1.02 4.34 7.42
CA THR A 37 0.45 4.48 7.46
C THR A 37 1.13 3.56 6.46
N ILE A 38 0.77 2.27 6.41
CA ILE A 38 1.34 1.31 5.45
C ILE A 38 1.09 1.80 4.01
N SER A 39 -0.13 2.26 3.74
CA SER A 39 -0.48 2.85 2.45
C SER A 39 0.40 4.05 2.08
N GLY A 40 0.62 4.99 3.01
CA GLY A 40 1.48 6.15 2.76
C GLY A 40 2.92 5.75 2.44
N LEU A 41 3.46 4.73 3.11
CA LEU A 41 4.79 4.19 2.80
C LEU A 41 4.83 3.53 1.42
N LEU A 42 3.77 2.86 0.99
CA LEU A 42 3.66 2.29 -0.35
C LEU A 42 3.57 3.39 -1.42
N ALA A 43 2.82 4.45 -1.17
CA ALA A 43 2.78 5.61 -2.05
C ALA A 43 4.16 6.27 -2.17
N SER A 44 4.88 6.43 -1.05
CA SER A 44 6.27 6.91 -1.03
C SER A 44 7.21 5.99 -1.83
N ASN A 45 7.07 4.67 -1.67
CA ASN A 45 7.84 3.69 -2.44
C ASN A 45 7.58 3.81 -3.95
N SER A 46 6.32 3.95 -4.36
CA SER A 46 5.96 4.16 -5.77
C SER A 46 6.49 5.49 -6.32
N MET A 47 6.55 6.53 -5.48
CA MET A 47 7.03 7.86 -5.86
C MET A 47 8.55 7.96 -5.95
N SER A 48 9.28 7.33 -5.02
CA SER A 48 10.70 7.59 -4.81
C SER A 48 11.59 6.34 -4.81
N GLY A 49 10.99 5.15 -4.83
CA GLY A 49 11.68 3.89 -4.55
C GLY A 49 11.90 3.61 -3.06
N TYR A 50 11.55 4.54 -2.15
CA TYR A 50 11.80 4.42 -0.72
C TYR A 50 10.54 4.62 0.15
N PRO A 51 10.43 3.90 1.28
CA PRO A 51 11.29 2.78 1.71
C PRO A 51 11.17 1.58 0.76
N GLN A 52 12.14 0.66 0.78
CA GLN A 52 12.03 -0.59 0.01
C GLN A 52 10.77 -1.34 0.44
N ARG A 53 9.99 -1.84 -0.53
CA ARG A 53 8.64 -2.37 -0.29
C ARG A 53 8.61 -3.53 0.72
N ASP A 54 9.62 -4.40 0.69
CA ASP A 54 9.79 -5.52 1.62
C ASP A 54 10.16 -5.09 3.05
N LYS A 55 10.60 -3.84 3.24
CA LYS A 55 10.91 -3.25 4.55
C LYS A 55 9.72 -2.53 5.18
N ILE A 56 8.61 -2.37 4.45
CA ILE A 56 7.40 -1.78 5.00
C ILE A 56 6.73 -2.79 5.92
N VAL A 57 6.74 -2.52 7.23
CA VAL A 57 6.07 -3.36 8.22
C VAL A 57 4.59 -3.52 7.86
N GLY A 58 4.09 -4.75 7.85
CA GLY A 58 2.71 -5.07 7.47
C GLY A 58 2.47 -5.27 5.97
N TRP A 59 3.45 -5.00 5.09
CA TRP A 59 3.32 -5.28 3.64
C TRP A 59 3.06 -6.75 3.32
N ASN A 60 3.66 -7.66 4.10
CA ASN A 60 3.50 -9.11 3.94
C ASN A 60 2.26 -9.67 4.63
N PHE A 61 1.44 -8.83 5.28
CA PHE A 61 0.24 -9.30 5.98
C PHE A 61 -0.77 -9.92 5.00
N GLY A 62 -1.15 -11.18 5.22
CA GLY A 62 -2.08 -11.90 4.33
C GLY A 62 -1.52 -12.27 2.95
N ARG A 63 -0.27 -11.91 2.65
CA ARG A 63 0.48 -12.40 1.49
C ARG A 63 1.38 -13.53 2.01
N GLY A 64 0.86 -14.76 1.97
CA GLY A 64 1.61 -15.94 2.39
C GLY A 64 3.01 -15.92 1.79
N LEU A 65 4.03 -16.11 2.62
CA LEU A 65 5.42 -16.19 2.19
C LEU A 65 5.57 -17.37 1.22
N SER A 66 5.44 -17.13 -0.08
CA SER A 66 5.99 -18.03 -1.08
C SER A 66 7.49 -17.74 -1.17
N THR A 67 8.25 -18.43 -0.30
CA THR A 67 9.68 -18.65 -0.53
C THR A 67 9.89 -19.48 -1.77
#